data_AF-A0A7S3YMB1-F1
#
_entry.id   AF-A0A7S3YMB1-F1
#
_cell.length_a   1.000
_cell.length_b   1.000
_cell.length_c   1.000
_cell.angle_alpha   90.00
_cell.angle_beta   90.00
_cell.angle_gamma   90.00
#
_symmetry.space_group_name_H-M   'P 1'
#
loop_
_entity.id
_entity.type
_entity.pdbx_description
1 polymer ?
#
loop_
_entity_poly.entity_id
_entity_poly.type
_entity_poly.pdbx_seq_one_letter_code
_entity_poly.pdbx_strand_id
1 'polypeptide(L)'
;MEPTARPVVVPTPGGVSETVFRCASYQPATCKCPGGTVYYGRRFPKGKTSGRKATYEELLQDNYHKHTMGSSESAVPCANSFFRTDPLMGQKKQCFCAQLDPTPQPVPKPTPEPTRKLSETVFRCASYQPATCKCPGGTVYYGRRFPKGQTSGRKATYEELIMDNHYKYIMMGNEDSIDCANYAFKTDPLKGEKKQCFCKQLK
;
A
#
# COMPACT_ATOMS: atom_id res chain seq x y z
N MET A 1 -23.71 -10.90 -7.96
CA MET A 1 -22.37 -11.13 -7.39
C MET A 1 -21.46 -10.01 -7.91
N GLU A 2 -21.24 -8.97 -7.11
CA GLU A 2 -20.37 -7.83 -7.48
C GLU A 2 -18.90 -8.26 -7.34
N PRO A 3 -17.99 -7.87 -8.25
CA PRO A 3 -16.59 -8.31 -8.20
C PRO A 3 -15.90 -7.76 -6.95
N THR A 4 -15.28 -8.65 -6.19
CA THR A 4 -14.36 -8.32 -5.10
C THR A 4 -13.24 -7.44 -5.65
N ALA A 5 -13.15 -6.20 -5.16
CA ALA A 5 -12.00 -5.35 -5.45
C ALA A 5 -10.74 -6.05 -4.94
N ARG A 6 -9.70 -6.08 -5.79
CA ARG A 6 -8.42 -6.72 -5.45
C ARG A 6 -7.83 -6.06 -4.19
N PRO A 7 -7.32 -6.85 -3.22
CA PRO A 7 -6.61 -6.29 -2.07
C PRO A 7 -5.43 -5.45 -2.53
N VAL A 8 -5.30 -4.27 -1.94
CA VAL A 8 -4.18 -3.35 -2.14
C VAL A 8 -3.27 -3.50 -0.94
N VAL A 9 -2.00 -3.81 -1.19
CA VAL A 9 -0.97 -3.82 -0.15
C VAL A 9 -0.56 -2.38 0.10
N VAL A 10 -0.79 -1.90 1.32
CA VAL A 10 -0.36 -0.57 1.75
C VAL A 10 0.92 -0.74 2.58
N PRO A 11 2.07 -0.20 2.14
CA PRO A 11 3.28 -0.24 2.95
C PRO A 11 3.10 0.64 4.20
N THR A 12 3.19 0.06 5.39
CA THR A 12 3.19 0.82 6.66
C THR A 12 4.60 0.91 7.25
N PRO A 13 4.92 1.96 8.04
CA PRO A 13 6.21 2.09 8.72
C PRO A 13 6.30 1.01 9.82
N GLY A 14 7.16 0.00 9.62
CA GLY A 14 7.31 -1.10 10.56
C GLY A 14 7.58 -2.48 9.93
N GLY A 15 7.61 -2.58 8.59
CA GLY A 15 7.90 -3.86 7.91
C GLY A 15 6.75 -4.86 7.98
N VAL A 16 5.58 -4.45 8.47
CA VAL A 16 4.33 -5.21 8.39
C VAL A 16 3.59 -4.77 7.13
N SER A 17 3.43 -5.68 6.19
CA SER A 17 2.61 -5.46 5.01
C SER A 17 1.15 -5.47 5.45
N GLU A 18 0.41 -4.39 5.20
CA GLU A 18 -1.02 -4.32 5.52
C GLU A 18 -1.80 -4.58 4.23
N THR A 19 -2.57 -5.66 4.19
CA THR A 19 -3.50 -5.94 3.09
C THR A 19 -4.81 -5.24 3.36
N VAL A 20 -5.20 -4.36 2.43
CA VAL A 20 -6.41 -3.57 2.55
C VAL A 20 -7.37 -3.84 1.40
N PHE A 21 -8.62 -4.15 1.70
CA PHE A 21 -9.65 -4.35 0.69
C PHE A 21 -11.00 -3.80 1.11
N ARG A 22 -11.79 -3.37 0.13
CA ARG A 22 -13.18 -2.97 0.37
C ARG A 22 -14.04 -4.22 0.59
N CYS A 23 -14.48 -4.42 1.82
CA CYS A 23 -15.28 -5.58 2.20
C CYS A 23 -16.80 -5.33 2.13
N ALA A 24 -17.24 -4.07 2.19
CA ALA A 24 -18.66 -3.72 2.06
C ALA A 24 -18.84 -2.34 1.40
N SER A 25 -19.72 -2.24 0.41
CA SER A 25 -19.93 -1.00 -0.36
C SER A 25 -21.21 -0.23 0.02
N TYR A 26 -22.11 -0.81 0.81
CA TYR A 26 -23.41 -0.23 1.16
C TYR A 26 -23.96 -0.83 2.45
N GLN A 27 -25.05 -0.25 2.97
CA GLN A 27 -25.80 -0.75 4.12
C GLN A 27 -27.17 -1.29 3.68
N PRO A 28 -27.65 -2.39 4.30
CA PRO A 28 -26.94 -3.26 5.24
C PRO A 28 -26.03 -4.25 4.48
N ALA A 29 -24.76 -4.36 4.90
CA ALA A 29 -23.84 -5.41 4.44
C ALA A 29 -22.87 -5.79 5.58
N THR A 30 -22.38 -7.02 5.58
CA THR A 30 -21.39 -7.50 6.55
C THR A 30 -19.99 -7.51 5.94
N CYS A 31 -19.01 -7.05 6.72
CA CYS A 31 -17.60 -7.04 6.36
C CYS A 31 -16.89 -8.21 7.06
N LYS A 32 -16.35 -9.15 6.28
CA LYS A 32 -15.49 -10.22 6.80
C LYS A 32 -14.05 -9.72 6.87
N CYS A 33 -13.44 -9.79 8.04
CA CYS A 33 -12.09 -9.25 8.28
C CYS A 33 -11.34 -10.06 9.35
N PRO A 34 -11.09 -11.37 9.14
CA PRO A 34 -10.51 -12.23 10.18
C PRO A 34 -9.17 -11.67 10.70
N GLY A 35 -9.07 -11.40 12.01
CA GLY A 35 -7.86 -10.87 12.63
C GLY A 35 -7.41 -9.49 12.15
N GLY A 36 -8.29 -8.74 11.48
CA GLY A 36 -8.00 -7.41 10.96
C GLY A 36 -8.74 -6.29 11.70
N THR A 37 -8.61 -5.09 11.18
CA THR A 37 -9.36 -3.91 11.59
C THR A 37 -10.30 -3.48 10.47
N VAL A 38 -11.58 -3.33 10.80
CA VAL A 38 -12.59 -2.81 9.87
C VAL A 38 -12.72 -1.31 10.04
N TYR A 39 -12.57 -0.58 8.94
CA TYR A 39 -12.70 0.88 8.85
C TYR A 39 -14.03 1.22 8.20
N TYR A 40 -14.82 2.06 8.84
CA TYR A 40 -16.15 2.49 8.44
C TYR A 40 -16.19 4.00 8.23
N GLY A 41 -16.46 4.43 7.00
CA GLY A 41 -16.37 5.84 6.64
C GLY A 41 -16.95 6.13 5.26
N ARG A 42 -16.56 7.26 4.67
CA ARG A 42 -17.16 7.77 3.43
C ARG A 42 -17.16 6.76 2.28
N ARG A 43 -18.31 6.67 1.59
CA ARG A 43 -18.44 5.92 0.35
C ARG A 43 -17.94 6.68 -0.87
N PHE A 44 -18.09 7.99 -0.89
CA PHE A 44 -17.69 8.84 -2.01
C PHE A 44 -16.68 9.90 -1.53
N PRO A 45 -15.77 10.36 -2.41
CA PRO A 45 -14.84 11.43 -2.08
C PRO A 45 -15.55 12.67 -1.52
N LYS A 46 -14.80 13.51 -0.78
CA LYS A 46 -15.34 14.70 -0.14
C LYS A 46 -16.09 15.58 -1.14
N GLY A 47 -17.29 16.02 -0.77
CA GLY A 47 -18.15 16.85 -1.62
C GLY A 47 -18.90 16.09 -2.72
N LYS A 48 -18.85 14.75 -2.75
CA LYS A 48 -19.60 13.92 -3.70
C LYS A 48 -20.63 13.04 -2.99
N THR A 49 -21.80 12.88 -3.60
CA THR A 49 -22.91 12.05 -3.10
C THR A 49 -23.17 10.81 -3.97
N SER A 50 -22.48 10.69 -5.11
CA SER A 50 -22.59 9.61 -6.09
C SER A 50 -21.31 9.52 -6.95
N GLY A 51 -21.20 8.48 -7.78
CA GLY A 51 -20.07 8.28 -8.70
C GLY A 51 -19.00 7.32 -8.18
N ARG A 52 -17.71 7.64 -8.43
CA ARG A 52 -16.58 6.78 -8.01
C ARG A 52 -16.58 6.62 -6.49
N LYS A 53 -16.47 5.37 -6.04
CA LYS A 53 -16.32 5.04 -4.61
C LYS A 53 -14.94 5.50 -4.10
N ALA A 54 -14.89 6.10 -2.89
CA ALA A 54 -13.66 6.55 -2.26
C ALA A 54 -12.69 5.39 -2.02
N THR A 55 -11.39 5.64 -2.12
CA THR A 55 -10.32 4.69 -1.76
C THR A 55 -10.14 4.61 -0.24
N TYR A 56 -9.29 3.69 0.21
CA TYR A 56 -8.93 3.59 1.62
C TYR A 56 -8.19 4.83 2.10
N GLU A 57 -7.25 5.33 1.30
CA GLU A 57 -6.47 6.54 1.61
C GLU A 57 -7.37 7.77 1.71
N GLU A 58 -8.35 7.90 0.82
CA GLU A 58 -9.35 8.98 0.85
C GLU A 58 -10.29 8.89 2.07
N LEU A 59 -10.52 7.68 2.61
CA LEU A 59 -11.29 7.47 3.84
C LEU A 59 -10.49 7.92 5.06
N LEU A 60 -9.20 7.58 5.13
CA LEU A 60 -8.32 7.94 6.25
C LEU A 60 -8.11 9.46 6.39
N GLN A 61 -8.43 10.24 5.37
CA GLN A 61 -8.35 11.71 5.37
C GLN A 61 -9.60 12.40 5.95
N ASP A 62 -10.59 11.66 6.46
CA ASP A 62 -11.82 12.22 7.04
C ASP A 62 -12.19 11.52 8.35
N ASN A 63 -13.34 11.85 8.94
CA ASN A 63 -13.87 11.12 10.07
C ASN A 63 -14.31 9.71 9.66
N TYR A 64 -13.84 8.73 10.41
CA TYR A 64 -14.19 7.33 10.29
C TYR A 64 -14.29 6.69 11.67
N HIS A 65 -14.98 5.57 11.74
CA HIS A 65 -14.90 4.66 12.89
C HIS A 65 -14.16 3.41 12.50
N LYS A 66 -13.58 2.73 13.49
CA LYS A 66 -12.90 1.47 13.27
C LYS A 66 -13.22 0.47 14.36
N HIS A 67 -13.16 -0.81 14.03
CA HIS A 67 -13.34 -1.93 14.94
C HIS A 67 -12.24 -2.96 14.67
N THR A 68 -11.44 -3.24 15.69
CA THR A 68 -10.43 -4.31 15.63
C THR A 68 -11.10 -5.61 16.02
N MET A 69 -11.02 -6.60 15.14
CA MET A 69 -11.72 -7.87 15.29
C MET A 69 -11.11 -8.70 16.43
N GLY A 70 -11.94 -9.24 17.31
CA GLY A 70 -11.52 -10.23 18.29
C GLY A 70 -11.23 -11.59 17.66
N SER A 71 -10.50 -12.47 18.38
CA SER A 71 -10.12 -13.80 17.89
C SER A 71 -11.29 -14.71 17.49
N SER A 72 -12.50 -14.42 18.00
CA SER A 72 -13.73 -15.19 17.71
C SER A 72 -14.68 -14.47 16.74
N GLU A 73 -14.34 -13.27 16.27
CA GLU A 73 -15.18 -12.48 15.37
C GLU A 73 -14.77 -12.75 13.92
N SER A 74 -15.74 -13.16 13.09
CA SER A 74 -15.49 -13.48 11.67
C SER A 74 -16.06 -12.44 10.71
N ALA A 75 -17.06 -11.66 11.16
CA ALA A 75 -17.66 -10.59 10.38
C ALA A 75 -18.29 -9.52 11.29
N VAL A 76 -18.32 -8.28 10.83
CA VAL A 76 -19.03 -7.18 11.49
C VAL A 76 -20.01 -6.49 10.55
N PRO A 77 -21.18 -6.03 11.03
CA PRO A 77 -22.07 -5.19 10.25
C PRO A 77 -21.38 -3.88 9.85
N CYS A 78 -21.39 -3.55 8.57
CA CYS A 78 -20.94 -2.27 8.07
C CYS A 78 -22.00 -1.18 8.31
N ALA A 79 -22.42 -0.97 9.56
CA ALA A 79 -23.61 -0.19 9.92
C ALA A 79 -23.38 0.81 11.07
N ASN A 80 -24.05 1.97 11.04
CA ASN A 80 -24.02 2.95 12.14
C ASN A 80 -24.34 2.31 13.50
N SER A 81 -25.31 1.39 13.55
CA SER A 81 -25.72 0.71 14.77
C SER A 81 -24.59 -0.10 15.42
N PHE A 82 -23.69 -0.67 14.60
CA PHE A 82 -22.53 -1.40 15.10
C PHE A 82 -21.41 -0.46 15.55
N PHE A 83 -21.11 0.58 14.76
CA PHE A 83 -20.10 1.59 15.10
C PHE A 83 -20.59 2.65 16.09
N ARG A 84 -21.74 2.43 16.73
CA ARG A 84 -22.43 3.26 17.75
C ARG A 84 -22.92 4.62 17.26
N THR A 85 -22.21 5.26 16.35
CA THR A 85 -22.57 6.58 15.81
C THR A 85 -22.22 6.69 14.33
N ASP A 86 -22.71 7.75 13.72
CA ASP A 86 -22.46 8.10 12.33
C ASP A 86 -21.19 8.97 12.24
N PRO A 87 -20.09 8.47 11.66
CA PRO A 87 -18.86 9.27 11.54
C PRO A 87 -19.05 10.45 10.57
N LEU A 88 -20.03 10.39 9.68
CA LEU A 88 -20.29 11.37 8.63
C LEU A 88 -21.80 11.54 8.43
N MET A 89 -22.41 12.37 9.28
CA MET A 89 -23.85 12.60 9.32
C MET A 89 -24.44 12.86 7.92
N GLY A 90 -25.42 12.05 7.54
CA GLY A 90 -26.14 12.18 6.26
C GLY A 90 -25.39 11.71 5.00
N GLN A 91 -24.13 11.27 5.12
CA GLN A 91 -23.36 10.78 3.97
C GLN A 91 -23.60 9.28 3.74
N LYS A 92 -23.29 8.77 2.53
CA LYS A 92 -23.24 7.31 2.29
C LYS A 92 -21.89 6.75 2.75
N LYS A 93 -21.91 5.54 3.31
CA LYS A 93 -20.74 4.90 3.91
C LYS A 93 -20.39 3.55 3.27
N GLN A 94 -19.16 3.12 3.49
CA GLN A 94 -18.60 1.84 3.08
C GLN A 94 -17.63 1.34 4.15
N CYS A 95 -17.22 0.07 4.04
CA CYS A 95 -16.20 -0.51 4.90
C CYS A 95 -15.00 -1.04 4.12
N PHE A 96 -13.83 -0.85 4.73
CA PHE A 96 -12.58 -1.50 4.36
C PHE A 96 -12.14 -2.44 5.48
N CYS A 97 -11.53 -3.56 5.10
CA CYS A 97 -10.81 -4.42 6.01
C CYS A 97 -9.32 -4.17 5.79
N ALA A 98 -8.58 -3.94 6.87
CA ALA A 98 -7.14 -3.84 6.88
C ALA A 98 -6.58 -4.93 7.78
N GLN A 99 -5.76 -5.81 7.21
CA GLN A 99 -5.15 -6.93 7.92
C GLN A 99 -3.64 -6.78 7.87
N LEU A 100 -2.99 -6.92 9.01
CA LEU A 100 -1.55 -7.15 9.01
C LEU A 100 -1.33 -8.53 8.41
N ASP A 101 -0.53 -8.60 7.37
CA ASP A 101 -0.04 -9.89 6.91
C ASP A 101 0.68 -10.54 8.09
N PRO A 102 0.30 -11.77 8.50
CA PRO A 102 1.02 -12.45 9.55
C PRO A 102 2.48 -12.51 9.11
N THR A 103 3.35 -11.92 9.93
CA THR A 103 4.80 -12.03 9.80
C THR A 103 5.11 -13.48 9.46
N PRO A 104 5.86 -13.80 8.40
CA PRO A 104 6.22 -15.18 8.14
C PRO A 104 6.96 -15.68 9.39
N GLN A 105 6.30 -16.54 10.17
CA GLN A 105 6.97 -17.26 11.25
C GLN A 105 8.10 -18.07 10.61
N PRO A 106 9.25 -18.26 11.28
CA PRO A 106 10.28 -19.16 10.81
C PRO A 106 9.72 -20.59 10.87
N VAL A 107 9.08 -21.03 9.79
CA VAL A 107 8.67 -22.42 9.63
C VAL A 107 9.93 -23.27 9.43
N PRO A 108 10.10 -24.40 10.16
CA PRO A 108 11.11 -25.37 9.83
C PRO A 108 10.91 -25.80 8.38
N LYS A 109 11.98 -25.67 7.59
CA LYS A 109 12.03 -25.95 6.15
C LYS A 109 11.22 -27.21 5.79
N PRO A 110 10.05 -27.09 5.14
CA PRO A 110 9.41 -28.24 4.54
C PRO A 110 10.21 -28.65 3.31
N THR A 111 10.48 -29.94 3.21
CA THR A 111 11.08 -30.60 2.04
C THR A 111 10.38 -30.15 0.76
N PRO A 112 11.13 -29.77 -0.30
CA PRO A 112 10.56 -29.07 -1.44
C PRO A 112 9.65 -29.97 -2.28
N GLU A 113 8.39 -29.57 -2.41
CA GLU A 113 7.51 -29.96 -3.51
C GLU A 113 7.68 -28.93 -4.65
N PRO A 114 7.66 -29.34 -5.94
CA PRO A 114 8.12 -28.48 -7.03
C PRO A 114 7.02 -27.50 -7.47
N THR A 115 6.79 -26.45 -6.68
CA THR A 115 6.00 -25.30 -7.12
C THR A 115 6.94 -24.28 -7.74
N ARG A 116 6.76 -24.04 -9.04
CA ARG A 116 7.54 -23.11 -9.86
C ARG A 116 7.56 -21.71 -9.22
N LYS A 117 8.64 -21.39 -8.51
CA LYS A 117 8.83 -20.12 -7.80
C LYS A 117 8.82 -18.95 -8.77
N LEU A 118 7.88 -18.04 -8.59
CA LEU A 118 8.00 -16.66 -9.05
C LEU A 118 9.00 -15.97 -8.10
N SER A 119 10.20 -15.71 -8.59
CA SER A 119 11.32 -15.07 -7.91
C SER A 119 11.25 -13.55 -8.04
N GLU A 120 11.19 -12.83 -6.92
CA GLU A 120 11.34 -11.37 -6.93
C GLU A 120 12.80 -10.99 -7.21
N THR A 121 13.03 -10.14 -8.22
CA THR A 121 14.34 -9.55 -8.50
C THR A 121 14.31 -8.06 -8.27
N VAL A 122 15.24 -7.56 -7.44
CA VAL A 122 15.43 -6.14 -7.18
C VAL A 122 16.83 -5.73 -7.61
N PHE A 123 16.94 -4.63 -8.35
CA PHE A 123 18.24 -4.09 -8.75
C PHE A 123 18.21 -2.56 -8.82
N ARG A 124 19.37 -1.94 -8.56
CA ARG A 124 19.53 -0.50 -8.76
C ARG A 124 19.59 -0.20 -10.26
N CYS A 125 18.53 0.40 -10.79
CA CYS A 125 18.45 0.75 -12.22
C CYS A 125 19.02 2.13 -12.54
N ALA A 126 19.09 3.05 -11.56
CA ALA A 126 19.72 4.36 -11.72
C ALA A 126 20.42 4.79 -10.43
N SER A 127 21.69 5.20 -10.54
CA SER A 127 22.51 5.57 -9.36
C SER A 127 22.49 7.07 -9.04
N TYR A 128 21.92 7.90 -9.89
CA TYR A 128 21.90 9.36 -9.76
C TYR A 128 20.78 9.95 -10.61
N GLN A 129 20.42 11.21 -10.34
CA GLN A 129 19.48 11.99 -11.14
C GLN A 129 20.21 13.09 -11.93
N PRO A 130 19.79 13.41 -13.17
CA PRO A 130 18.87 12.61 -13.98
C PRO A 130 19.58 11.40 -14.58
N ALA A 131 18.93 10.23 -14.55
CA ALA A 131 19.34 9.05 -15.32
C ALA A 131 18.13 8.15 -15.59
N THR A 132 18.09 7.50 -16.75
CA THR A 132 16.95 6.65 -17.12
C THR A 132 17.04 5.27 -16.45
N CYS A 133 15.96 4.84 -15.81
CA CYS A 133 15.78 3.54 -15.17
C CYS A 133 14.92 2.64 -16.06
N LYS A 134 15.47 1.50 -16.52
CA LYS A 134 14.70 0.47 -17.25
C LYS A 134 14.14 -0.56 -16.27
N CYS A 135 12.83 -0.79 -16.32
CA CYS A 135 12.11 -1.67 -15.41
C CYS A 135 10.84 -2.26 -16.06
N PRO A 136 10.95 -3.00 -17.17
CA PRO A 136 9.80 -3.51 -17.92
C PRO A 136 8.91 -4.38 -17.02
N GLY A 137 7.63 -4.02 -16.91
CA GLY A 137 6.66 -4.75 -16.08
C GLY A 137 6.99 -4.81 -14.58
N GLY A 138 7.85 -3.92 -14.09
CA GLY A 138 8.24 -3.85 -12.69
C GLY A 138 7.74 -2.58 -11.99
N THR A 139 8.18 -2.38 -10.75
CA THR A 139 7.94 -1.17 -9.98
C THR A 139 9.25 -0.42 -9.79
N VAL A 140 9.28 0.85 -10.17
CA VAL A 140 10.44 1.72 -9.95
C VAL A 140 10.25 2.52 -8.68
N TYR A 141 11.24 2.44 -7.79
CA TYR A 141 11.32 3.17 -6.53
C TYR A 141 12.36 4.27 -6.64
N TYR A 142 12.03 5.48 -6.19
CA TYR A 142 12.85 6.69 -6.24
C TYR A 142 12.97 7.29 -4.85
N GLY A 143 14.21 7.42 -4.36
CA GLY A 143 14.46 7.86 -2.98
C GLY A 143 15.93 8.13 -2.72
N ARG A 144 16.32 8.16 -1.45
CA ARG A 144 17.65 8.60 -1.01
C ARG A 144 18.76 7.79 -1.67
N ARG A 145 19.82 8.48 -2.10
CA ARG A 145 21.02 7.86 -2.68
C ARG A 145 21.96 7.32 -1.62
N PHE A 146 22.06 8.00 -0.47
CA PHE A 146 22.94 7.63 0.63
C PHE A 146 22.09 7.29 1.86
N PRO A 147 22.57 6.51 2.83
CA PRO A 147 21.86 6.29 4.08
C PRO A 147 21.53 7.61 4.80
N LYS A 148 20.53 7.58 5.70
CA LYS A 148 20.12 8.75 6.49
C LYS A 148 21.31 9.36 7.22
N GLY A 149 21.47 10.68 7.10
CA GLY A 149 22.58 11.42 7.70
C GLY A 149 23.90 11.37 6.90
N GLN A 150 23.93 10.74 5.72
CA GLN A 150 25.08 10.73 4.83
C GLN A 150 24.81 11.53 3.55
N THR A 151 25.80 12.28 3.08
CA THR A 151 25.72 13.09 1.85
C THR A 151 26.63 12.56 0.72
N SER A 152 27.49 11.59 1.05
CA SER A 152 28.44 10.93 0.16
C SER A 152 28.83 9.55 0.71
N GLY A 153 29.53 8.74 -0.10
CA GLY A 153 30.06 7.44 0.32
C GLY A 153 29.23 6.27 -0.18
N ARG A 154 28.92 5.30 0.71
CA ARG A 154 28.16 4.10 0.35
C ARG A 154 26.75 4.50 -0.08
N LYS A 155 26.31 3.99 -1.23
CA LYS A 155 24.94 4.18 -1.70
C LYS A 155 23.97 3.32 -0.87
N ALA A 156 22.81 3.87 -0.53
CA ALA A 156 21.77 3.13 0.17
C ALA A 156 21.34 1.90 -0.66
N THR A 157 21.01 0.80 0.02
CA THR A 157 20.39 -0.38 -0.58
C THR A 157 18.89 -0.15 -0.81
N TYR A 158 18.24 -1.11 -1.47
CA TYR A 158 16.79 -1.06 -1.63
C TYR A 158 16.09 -1.15 -0.27
N GLU A 159 16.55 -2.05 0.60
CA GLU A 159 16.00 -2.26 1.94
C GLU A 159 16.10 -0.98 2.77
N GLU A 160 17.25 -0.30 2.75
CA GLU A 160 17.44 0.97 3.43
C GLU A 160 16.51 2.08 2.90
N LEU A 161 16.27 2.10 1.59
CA LEU A 161 15.34 3.05 0.97
C LEU A 161 13.90 2.80 1.43
N ILE A 162 13.46 1.54 1.49
CA ILE A 162 12.12 1.18 1.95
C ILE A 162 11.96 1.46 3.45
N MET A 163 12.98 1.15 4.27
CA MET A 163 12.97 1.41 5.71
C MET A 163 12.91 2.90 6.06
N ASP A 164 13.53 3.77 5.26
CA ASP A 164 13.51 5.22 5.49
C ASP A 164 12.14 5.85 5.22
N ASN A 165 11.27 5.19 4.46
CA ASN A 165 9.91 5.63 4.10
C ASN A 165 9.81 7.04 3.43
N HIS A 166 10.94 7.58 2.96
CA HIS A 166 11.01 8.81 2.17
C HIS A 166 11.33 8.50 0.71
N TYR A 167 10.42 7.77 0.06
CA TYR A 167 10.54 7.41 -1.35
C TYR A 167 9.22 7.65 -2.09
N LYS A 168 9.30 7.61 -3.42
CA LYS A 168 8.15 7.51 -4.34
C LYS A 168 8.32 6.28 -5.19
N TYR A 169 7.23 5.78 -5.73
CA TYR A 169 7.27 4.64 -6.63
C TYR A 169 6.25 4.79 -7.76
N ILE A 170 6.53 4.15 -8.89
CA ILE A 170 5.67 4.06 -10.06
C ILE A 170 5.65 2.60 -10.51
N MET A 171 4.46 2.05 -10.72
CA MET A 171 4.31 0.75 -11.38
C MET A 171 4.39 0.96 -12.89
N MET A 172 5.36 0.31 -13.51
CA MET A 172 5.58 0.38 -14.95
C MET A 172 4.48 -0.44 -15.63
N GLY A 173 3.59 0.25 -16.34
CA GLY A 173 2.52 -0.37 -17.13
C GLY A 173 3.05 -0.86 -18.48
N ASN A 174 2.66 -0.18 -19.56
CA ASN A 174 3.18 -0.44 -20.91
C ASN A 174 4.50 0.29 -21.20
N GLU A 175 5.02 1.05 -20.25
CA GLU A 175 6.29 1.76 -20.37
C GLU A 175 7.41 0.90 -19.80
N ASP A 176 8.56 0.85 -20.46
CA ASP A 176 9.70 0.03 -20.01
C ASP A 176 10.77 0.84 -19.29
N SER A 177 10.67 2.17 -19.33
CA SER A 177 11.66 3.07 -18.77
C SER A 177 11.06 4.34 -18.21
N ILE A 178 11.68 4.87 -17.16
CA ILE A 178 11.32 6.15 -16.54
C ILE A 178 12.58 6.91 -16.15
N ASP A 179 12.52 8.24 -16.18
CA ASP A 179 13.60 9.06 -15.67
C ASP A 179 13.64 9.04 -14.14
N CYS A 180 14.81 8.77 -13.59
CA CYS A 180 15.07 8.80 -12.16
C CYS A 180 15.23 10.24 -11.68
N ALA A 181 14.14 11.02 -11.66
CA ALA A 181 14.18 12.44 -11.36
C ALA A 181 12.85 12.96 -10.76
N ASN A 182 12.93 14.10 -10.05
CA ASN A 182 11.77 14.72 -9.39
C ASN A 182 10.57 14.96 -10.31
N TYR A 183 10.81 15.37 -11.56
CA TYR A 183 9.72 15.67 -12.50
C TYR A 183 8.94 14.41 -12.89
N ALA A 184 9.62 13.27 -13.08
CA ALA A 184 8.99 12.01 -13.44
C ALA A 184 8.14 11.44 -12.29
N PHE A 185 8.59 11.63 -11.05
CA PHE A 185 7.85 11.23 -9.84
C PHE A 185 6.91 12.32 -9.31
N LYS A 186 6.78 13.45 -10.03
CA LYS A 186 5.92 14.61 -9.72
C LYS A 186 6.18 15.28 -8.37
N THR A 187 7.28 14.94 -7.70
CA THR A 187 7.62 15.43 -6.36
C THR A 187 9.06 15.09 -6.00
N ASP A 188 9.61 15.83 -5.04
CA ASP A 188 10.88 15.50 -4.41
C ASP A 188 10.58 14.79 -3.07
N PRO A 189 10.80 13.46 -2.96
CA PRO A 189 10.59 12.76 -1.69
C PRO A 189 11.51 13.24 -0.57
N LEU A 190 12.67 13.83 -0.93
CA LEU A 190 13.75 14.21 -0.03
C LEU A 190 14.38 15.50 -0.53
N LYS A 191 13.75 16.62 -0.15
CA LYS A 191 14.12 17.96 -0.60
C LYS A 191 15.61 18.24 -0.34
N GLY A 192 16.33 18.54 -1.41
CA GLY A 192 17.76 18.89 -1.34
C GLY A 192 18.72 17.70 -1.25
N GLU A 193 18.21 16.47 -1.14
CA GLU A 193 19.07 15.28 -1.05
C GLU A 193 19.35 14.66 -2.42
N LYS A 194 20.49 13.96 -2.52
CA LYS A 194 20.83 13.16 -3.70
C LYS A 194 19.97 11.90 -3.72
N LYS A 195 19.43 11.56 -4.90
CA LYS A 195 18.46 10.47 -5.09
C LYS A 195 18.93 9.43 -6.11
N GLN A 196 18.34 8.24 -6.04
CA GLN A 196 18.62 7.08 -6.90
C GLN A 196 17.33 6.28 -7.14
N CYS A 197 17.37 5.32 -8.07
CA CYS A 197 16.24 4.43 -8.35
C CYS A 197 16.57 2.94 -8.30
N PHE A 198 15.58 2.17 -7.88
CA PHE A 198 15.56 0.71 -7.90
C PHE A 198 14.39 0.20 -8.72
N CYS A 199 14.59 -0.91 -9.41
CA CYS A 199 13.54 -1.67 -10.09
C CYS A 199 13.27 -2.95 -9.30
N LYS A 200 11.99 -3.24 -9.03
CA LYS A 200 11.50 -4.51 -8.45
C LYS A 200 10.62 -5.21 -9.48
N GLN A 201 10.95 -6.46 -9.82
CA GLN A 201 10.23 -7.30 -10.77
C GLN A 201 9.90 -8.66 -10.18
N LEU A 202 8.82 -9.29 -10.66
CA LEU A 202 8.48 -10.69 -10.43
C LEU A 202 8.93 -11.50 -11.66
N LYS A 203 9.75 -12.54 -11.48
CA LYS A 203 10.24 -13.42 -12.55
C LYS A 203 9.90 -14.88 -12.32
#